data_AF-A0A2N7Q9J5-F1
#
_entry.id   AF-A0A2N7Q9J5-F1
#
_cell.length_a   1.000
_cell.length_b   1.000
_cell.length_c   1.000
_cell.angle_alpha   90.00
_cell.angle_beta   90.00
_cell.angle_gamma   90.00
#
_symmetry.space_group_name_H-M   'P 1'
#
loop_
_entity.id
_entity.type
_entity.pdbx_description
1 polymer ?
#
loop_
_entity_poly.entity_id
_entity_poly.type
_entity_poly.pdbx_seq_one_letter_code
_entity_poly.pdbx_strand_id
1 'polypeptide(L)'
;WNDPDMMIVGMPGLNEAQNRSLFSLWCMMAAPLMAGNDLRQMSDSTRQILTNLEVIAVDQDPLGIQGHIIRKDGQVSLWGGKKLFDDSQAVLIFNQNSSPSPVTISWDEFGFDNKTGLYVRDLWKHQTTGPISQGLSVTVPPNDVVMLRLSKSKNFPLPPIISADTYLISLRSTTSKPEKLTASLTIHNEGTTDLPLWKVHGQLPSWLSVKISKKGKNQIVANEIKTAGLSPGPYHTIVRLDNIEPISRKPLSAFYYDVDFEIVNDKK
;
A
#
# COMPACT_ATOMS: atom_id res chain seq x y z
N TRP A 1 -0.80 -13.34 -11.31
CA TRP A 1 0.05 -13.46 -10.12
C TRP A 1 0.12 -14.92 -9.73
N ASN A 2 1.29 -15.40 -9.30
CA ASN A 2 1.41 -16.73 -8.71
C ASN A 2 0.94 -16.65 -7.26
N ASP A 3 0.21 -17.67 -6.80
CA ASP A 3 -0.35 -17.72 -5.46
C ASP A 3 0.32 -18.84 -4.65
N PRO A 4 1.24 -18.50 -3.72
CA PRO A 4 1.88 -19.46 -2.83
C PRO A 4 1.05 -19.76 -1.56
N ASP A 5 -0.26 -19.48 -1.58
CA ASP A 5 -1.22 -19.57 -0.48
C ASP A 5 -1.18 -18.37 0.49
N MET A 6 -2.13 -18.34 1.42
CA MET A 6 -2.29 -17.30 2.43
C MET A 6 -1.06 -17.18 3.34
N MET A 7 -0.79 -15.95 3.78
CA MET A 7 0.27 -15.68 4.74
C MET A 7 -0.15 -16.06 6.16
N ILE A 8 0.64 -16.90 6.81
CA ILE A 8 0.47 -17.28 8.22
C ILE A 8 1.20 -16.33 9.20
N VAL A 9 1.49 -15.10 8.78
CA VAL A 9 2.21 -14.10 9.59
C VAL A 9 1.45 -13.83 10.89
N GLY A 10 2.12 -13.99 12.03
CA GLY A 10 1.53 -13.81 13.36
C GLY A 10 0.74 -15.00 13.89
N MET A 11 0.72 -16.13 13.18
CA MET A 11 0.16 -17.39 13.69
C MET A 11 1.13 -18.08 14.66
N PRO A 12 0.63 -18.95 15.57
CA PRO A 12 1.49 -19.72 16.47
C PRO A 12 2.55 -20.54 15.72
N GLY A 13 3.76 -20.61 16.29
CA GLY A 13 4.88 -21.37 15.71
C GLY A 13 5.86 -20.54 14.87
N LEU A 14 5.55 -19.27 14.60
CA LEU A 14 6.47 -18.33 13.96
C LEU A 14 6.92 -17.22 14.92
N ASN A 15 8.23 -17.00 14.99
CA ASN A 15 8.78 -15.83 15.66
C ASN A 15 8.78 -14.60 14.72
N GLU A 16 9.17 -13.44 15.25
CA GLU A 16 9.18 -12.18 14.49
C GLU A 16 10.07 -12.23 13.24
N ALA A 17 11.26 -12.85 13.31
CA ALA A 17 12.18 -12.99 12.18
C ALA A 17 11.59 -13.86 11.07
N GLN A 18 10.91 -14.95 11.43
CA GLN A 18 10.24 -15.82 10.47
C GLN A 18 9.02 -15.13 9.85
N ASN A 19 8.26 -14.36 10.65
CA ASN A 19 7.17 -13.52 10.16
C ASN A 19 7.66 -12.47 9.15
N ARG A 20 8.80 -11.81 9.43
CA ARG A 20 9.45 -10.87 8.53
C ARG A 20 9.90 -11.54 7.23
N SER A 21 10.48 -12.74 7.35
CA SER A 21 10.92 -13.55 6.22
C SER A 21 9.74 -13.93 5.32
N LEU A 22 8.66 -14.46 5.90
CA LEU A 22 7.45 -14.87 5.19
C LEU A 22 6.86 -13.69 4.41
N PHE A 23 6.64 -12.57 5.07
CA PHE A 23 6.09 -11.37 4.43
C PHE A 23 6.98 -10.86 3.29
N SER A 24 8.30 -10.79 3.52
CA SER A 24 9.25 -10.29 2.53
C SER A 24 9.34 -11.20 1.31
N LEU A 25 9.26 -12.53 1.49
CA LEU A 25 9.27 -13.49 0.40
C LEU A 25 8.01 -13.37 -0.46
N TRP A 26 6.83 -13.22 0.16
CA TRP A 26 5.58 -12.96 -0.58
C TRP A 26 5.71 -11.69 -1.42
N CYS A 27 6.24 -10.61 -0.83
CA CYS A 27 6.43 -9.34 -1.52
C CYS A 27 7.45 -9.45 -2.68
N MET A 28 8.54 -10.19 -2.48
CA MET A 28 9.52 -10.45 -3.55
C MET A 28 8.92 -11.30 -4.66
N MET A 29 7.98 -12.19 -4.37
CA MET A 29 7.31 -13.01 -5.37
C MET A 29 6.17 -12.27 -6.11
N ALA A 30 5.81 -11.06 -5.67
CA ALA A 30 4.61 -10.37 -6.10
C ALA A 30 3.35 -11.25 -5.94
N ALA A 31 3.27 -11.88 -4.75
CA ALA A 31 2.19 -12.79 -4.39
C ALA A 31 1.00 -12.02 -3.80
N PRO A 32 -0.23 -12.53 -3.91
CA PRO A 32 -1.35 -11.95 -3.18
C PRO A 32 -1.07 -11.85 -1.66
N LEU A 33 -1.15 -10.64 -1.10
CA LEU A 33 -0.95 -10.41 0.33
C LEU A 33 -2.25 -10.68 1.13
N MET A 34 -2.60 -11.95 1.29
CA MET A 34 -3.78 -12.39 2.03
C MET A 34 -3.38 -12.80 3.46
N ALA A 35 -3.75 -12.01 4.47
CA ALA A 35 -3.47 -12.32 5.87
C ALA A 35 -4.39 -13.44 6.38
N GLY A 36 -3.80 -14.54 6.85
CA GLY A 36 -4.52 -15.69 7.41
C GLY A 36 -4.67 -15.69 8.93
N ASN A 37 -4.39 -14.57 9.60
CA ASN A 37 -4.39 -14.45 11.06
C ASN A 37 -5.69 -13.82 11.63
N ASP A 38 -5.90 -13.93 12.95
CA ASP A 38 -7.00 -13.25 13.63
C ASP A 38 -6.65 -11.78 13.90
N LEU A 39 -7.22 -10.88 13.08
CA LEU A 39 -6.97 -9.44 13.18
C LEU A 39 -7.35 -8.84 14.55
N ARG A 40 -8.27 -9.49 15.31
CA ARG A 40 -8.73 -9.00 16.62
C ARG A 40 -7.71 -9.23 17.73
N GLN A 41 -6.80 -10.19 17.51
CA GLN A 41 -5.78 -10.61 18.47
C GLN A 41 -4.36 -10.40 17.92
N MET A 42 -4.23 -9.63 16.83
CA MET A 42 -2.95 -9.35 16.20
C MET A 42 -2.03 -8.58 17.15
N SER A 43 -0.80 -9.07 17.34
CA SER A 43 0.22 -8.34 18.09
C SER A 43 0.66 -7.08 17.34
N ASP A 44 1.14 -6.07 18.08
CA ASP A 44 1.70 -4.87 17.46
C ASP A 44 2.88 -5.19 16.53
N SER A 45 3.71 -6.17 16.87
CA SER A 45 4.82 -6.63 16.01
C SER A 45 4.32 -7.22 14.68
N THR A 46 3.27 -8.06 14.73
CA THR A 46 2.64 -8.64 13.53
C THR A 46 2.04 -7.55 12.66
N ARG A 47 1.35 -6.59 13.29
CA ARG A 47 0.78 -5.43 12.61
C ARG A 47 1.87 -4.60 11.92
N GLN A 48 2.97 -4.29 12.61
CA GLN A 48 4.10 -3.55 12.02
C GLN A 48 4.69 -4.25 10.80
N ILE A 49 4.78 -5.59 10.82
CA ILE A 49 5.23 -6.39 9.67
C ILE A 49 4.24 -6.25 8.51
N LEU A 50 2.96 -6.52 8.75
CA LEU A 50 1.92 -6.52 7.72
C LEU A 50 1.59 -5.13 7.17
N THR A 51 1.95 -4.06 7.87
CA THR A 51 1.73 -2.67 7.45
C THR A 51 3.00 -1.93 7.06
N ASN A 52 4.12 -2.63 6.81
CA ASN A 52 5.34 -1.98 6.34
C ASN A 52 5.16 -1.49 4.89
N LEU A 53 4.94 -0.18 4.72
CA LEU A 53 4.63 0.45 3.43
C LEU A 53 5.72 0.26 2.37
N GLU A 54 6.99 0.12 2.77
CA GLU A 54 8.09 -0.03 1.82
C GLU A 54 8.21 -1.44 1.27
N VAL A 55 7.94 -2.44 2.11
CA VAL A 55 7.91 -3.84 1.71
C VAL A 55 6.65 -4.11 0.88
N ILE A 56 5.51 -3.53 1.28
CA ILE A 56 4.27 -3.55 0.47
C ILE A 56 4.48 -2.86 -0.88
N ALA A 57 5.19 -1.73 -0.94
CA ALA A 57 5.44 -1.04 -2.21
C ALA A 57 6.27 -1.89 -3.19
N VAL A 58 7.12 -2.79 -2.69
CA VAL A 58 7.82 -3.76 -3.55
C VAL A 58 6.82 -4.77 -4.12
N ASP A 59 5.91 -5.31 -3.30
CA ASP A 59 4.85 -6.22 -3.76
C ASP A 59 3.94 -5.57 -4.81
N GLN A 60 3.43 -4.39 -4.47
CA GLN A 60 2.46 -3.60 -5.24
C GLN A 60 3.10 -2.78 -6.38
N ASP A 61 4.37 -3.05 -6.71
CA ASP A 61 5.05 -2.36 -7.79
C ASP A 61 4.28 -2.55 -9.12
N PRO A 62 3.97 -1.47 -9.85
CA PRO A 62 3.08 -1.53 -11.01
C PRO A 62 3.69 -2.26 -12.21
N LEU A 63 5.01 -2.54 -12.22
CA LEU A 63 5.59 -3.40 -13.25
C LEU A 63 5.18 -4.86 -13.08
N GLY A 64 4.78 -5.25 -11.86
CA GLY A 64 4.35 -6.61 -11.54
C GLY A 64 5.36 -7.70 -11.83
N ILE A 65 6.65 -7.34 -11.76
CA ILE A 65 7.74 -8.28 -11.98
C ILE A 65 7.95 -9.08 -10.70
N GLN A 66 7.90 -10.41 -10.83
CA GLN A 66 8.24 -11.35 -9.78
C GLN A 66 9.77 -11.49 -9.66
N GLY A 67 10.28 -11.43 -8.43
CA GLY A 67 11.66 -11.76 -8.10
C GLY A 67 11.90 -13.26 -8.08
N HIS A 68 13.17 -13.65 -8.19
CA HIS A 68 13.59 -15.04 -8.16
C HIS A 68 14.94 -15.19 -7.46
N ILE A 69 15.27 -16.41 -7.07
CA ILE A 69 16.58 -16.74 -6.49
C ILE A 69 17.64 -16.65 -7.59
N ILE A 70 18.64 -15.81 -7.40
CA ILE A 70 19.78 -15.62 -8.32
C ILE A 70 21.05 -16.34 -7.84
N ARG A 71 21.17 -16.58 -6.52
CA ARG A 71 22.27 -17.33 -5.90
C ARG A 71 21.79 -18.09 -4.67
N LYS A 72 22.34 -19.28 -4.44
CA LYS A 72 22.17 -20.06 -3.20
C LYS A 72 23.53 -20.47 -2.65
N ASP A 73 23.74 -20.19 -1.37
CA ASP A 73 24.92 -20.59 -0.61
C ASP A 73 24.47 -21.41 0.60
N GLY A 74 24.31 -22.71 0.40
CA GLY A 74 23.72 -23.60 1.40
C GLY A 74 22.30 -23.18 1.78
N GLN A 75 22.10 -22.79 3.04
CA GLN A 75 20.80 -22.34 3.58
C GLN A 75 20.57 -20.82 3.44
N VAL A 76 21.49 -20.10 2.80
CA VAL A 76 21.30 -18.70 2.43
C VAL A 76 20.85 -18.62 0.97
N SER A 77 19.81 -17.84 0.69
CA SER A 77 19.37 -17.55 -0.68
C SER A 77 19.36 -16.06 -0.94
N LEU A 78 19.89 -15.68 -2.11
CA LEU A 78 19.85 -14.33 -2.64
C LEU A 78 18.80 -14.25 -3.74
N TRP A 79 17.86 -13.33 -3.57
CA TRP A 79 16.79 -13.02 -4.50
C TRP A 79 17.03 -11.69 -5.19
N GLY A 80 16.76 -11.65 -6.48
CA GLY A 80 16.90 -10.46 -7.33
C GLY A 80 15.95 -10.51 -8.52
N GLY A 81 16.25 -9.73 -9.56
CA GLY A 81 15.47 -9.68 -10.80
C GLY A 81 14.14 -8.92 -10.71
N LYS A 82 13.70 -8.53 -9.50
CA LYS A 82 12.52 -7.70 -9.27
C LYS A 82 12.83 -6.22 -9.50
N LYS A 83 12.77 -5.81 -10.77
CA LYS A 83 12.85 -4.39 -11.16
C LYS A 83 11.60 -3.66 -10.69
N LEU A 84 11.80 -2.43 -10.22
CA LEU A 84 10.73 -1.54 -9.77
C LEU A 84 10.52 -0.42 -10.80
N PHE A 85 9.36 0.24 -10.73
CA PHE A 85 8.92 1.25 -11.69
C PHE A 85 9.86 2.46 -11.83
N ASP A 86 10.68 2.71 -10.81
CA ASP A 86 11.60 3.85 -10.70
C ASP A 86 13.04 3.51 -11.11
N ASP A 87 13.21 2.48 -11.95
CA ASP A 87 14.48 1.92 -12.42
C ASP A 87 15.38 1.35 -11.31
N SER A 88 14.85 1.20 -10.10
CA SER A 88 15.52 0.50 -9.00
C SER A 88 15.26 -1.01 -9.04
N GLN A 89 15.91 -1.75 -8.15
CA GLN A 89 15.72 -3.19 -8.02
C GLN A 89 15.56 -3.58 -6.55
N ALA A 90 14.56 -4.40 -6.26
CA ALA A 90 14.42 -5.03 -4.95
C ALA A 90 15.34 -6.26 -4.86
N VAL A 91 16.00 -6.41 -3.72
CA VAL A 91 16.94 -7.49 -3.39
C VAL A 91 16.56 -8.05 -2.04
N LEU A 92 16.61 -9.37 -1.90
CA LEU A 92 16.34 -10.02 -0.61
C LEU A 92 17.38 -11.10 -0.35
N ILE A 93 17.96 -11.07 0.84
CA ILE A 93 18.85 -12.11 1.33
C ILE A 93 18.11 -12.83 2.45
N PHE A 94 17.86 -14.13 2.29
CA PHE A 94 17.17 -14.95 3.28
C PHE A 94 18.13 -15.96 3.88
N ASN A 95 18.30 -15.92 5.20
CA ASN A 95 19.14 -16.84 5.95
C ASN A 95 18.28 -17.85 6.73
N GLN A 96 18.27 -19.11 6.28
CA GLN A 96 17.59 -20.20 6.98
C GLN A 96 18.48 -20.91 8.01
N ASN A 97 19.74 -20.49 8.18
CA ASN A 97 20.58 -21.05 9.25
C ASN A 97 20.07 -20.61 10.62
N SER A 98 20.42 -21.40 11.64
CA SER A 98 20.23 -21.06 13.05
C SER A 98 21.27 -20.09 13.62
N SER A 99 22.24 -19.66 12.80
CA SER A 99 23.26 -18.66 13.14
C SER A 99 23.27 -17.48 12.15
N PRO A 100 23.80 -16.30 12.55
CA PRO A 100 24.00 -15.18 11.62
C PRO A 100 24.91 -15.56 10.46
N SER A 101 24.56 -15.12 9.24
CA SER A 101 25.34 -15.42 8.03
C SER A 101 25.88 -14.13 7.40
N PRO A 102 27.21 -13.95 7.26
CA PRO A 102 27.78 -12.86 6.47
C PRO A 102 27.60 -13.16 4.98
N VAL A 103 27.07 -12.19 4.24
CA VAL A 103 26.78 -12.29 2.82
C VAL A 103 27.33 -11.05 2.13
N THR A 104 28.19 -11.26 1.14
CA THR A 104 28.63 -10.21 0.21
C THR A 104 27.82 -10.34 -1.06
N ILE A 105 27.30 -9.21 -1.54
CA ILE A 105 26.65 -9.09 -2.84
C ILE A 105 27.41 -8.08 -3.70
N SER A 106 27.53 -8.33 -4.99
CA SER A 106 28.11 -7.39 -5.96
C SER A 106 27.05 -6.80 -6.89
N TRP A 107 27.32 -5.62 -7.45
CA TRP A 107 26.34 -4.91 -8.30
C TRP A 107 26.08 -5.61 -9.63
N ASP A 108 27.07 -6.31 -10.17
CA ASP A 108 26.95 -7.08 -11.40
C ASP A 108 26.02 -8.31 -11.26
N GLU A 109 25.87 -8.89 -10.06
CA GLU A 109 24.86 -9.94 -9.79
C GLU A 109 23.43 -9.47 -10.10
N PHE A 110 23.18 -8.16 -10.04
CA PHE A 110 21.88 -7.54 -10.32
C PHE A 110 21.84 -6.78 -11.64
N GLY A 111 22.88 -6.91 -12.48
CA GLY A 111 22.96 -6.26 -13.79
C GLY A 111 23.31 -4.76 -13.73
N PHE A 112 23.88 -4.27 -12.63
CA PHE A 112 24.44 -2.92 -12.54
C PHE A 112 25.94 -2.94 -12.83
N ASP A 113 26.48 -1.88 -13.43
CA ASP A 113 27.92 -1.72 -13.62
C ASP A 113 28.60 -1.46 -12.26
N ASN A 114 29.68 -2.19 -11.96
CA ASN A 114 30.40 -2.11 -10.67
C ASN A 114 31.02 -0.74 -10.37
N LYS A 115 31.16 0.15 -11.36
CA LYS A 115 31.57 1.56 -11.19
C LYS A 115 30.41 2.47 -10.79
N THR A 116 29.17 2.02 -10.95
CA THR A 116 27.98 2.78 -10.58
C THR A 116 27.91 2.91 -9.07
N GLY A 117 27.81 4.14 -8.57
CA GLY A 117 27.45 4.39 -7.18
C GLY A 117 25.95 4.20 -6.99
N LEU A 118 25.55 3.22 -6.17
CA LEU A 118 24.14 2.94 -5.85
C LEU A 118 23.84 3.33 -4.40
N TYR A 119 22.68 3.96 -4.21
CA TYR A 119 22.06 4.08 -2.90
C TYR A 119 21.37 2.76 -2.55
N VAL A 120 21.55 2.35 -1.30
CA VAL A 120 20.99 1.12 -0.75
C VAL A 120 20.02 1.50 0.34
N ARG A 121 18.75 1.13 0.18
CA ARG A 121 17.73 1.33 1.22
C ARG A 121 17.38 0.00 1.86
N ASP A 122 17.61 -0.13 3.15
CA ASP A 122 17.10 -1.24 3.96
C ASP A 122 15.62 -0.98 4.28
N LEU A 123 14.74 -1.82 3.75
CA LEU A 123 13.28 -1.62 3.78
C LEU A 123 12.67 -1.94 5.15
N TRP A 124 13.38 -2.71 5.99
CA TRP A 124 12.95 -3.02 7.35
C TRP A 124 13.51 -2.03 8.36
N LYS A 125 14.71 -1.49 8.14
CA LYS A 125 15.31 -0.45 8.99
C LYS A 125 14.93 0.97 8.56
N HIS A 126 14.33 1.15 7.39
CA HIS A 126 14.00 2.45 6.79
C HIS A 126 15.21 3.38 6.61
N GLN A 127 16.40 2.80 6.45
CA GLN A 127 17.68 3.53 6.37
C GLN A 127 18.27 3.45 4.97
N THR A 128 18.81 4.56 4.49
CA THR A 128 19.49 4.63 3.20
C THR A 128 20.97 4.93 3.39
N THR A 129 21.82 4.10 2.79
CA THR A 129 23.27 4.28 2.74
C THR A 129 23.74 4.52 1.30
N GLY A 130 24.97 5.01 1.16
CA GLY A 130 25.62 5.24 -0.12
C GLY A 130 25.60 6.68 -0.62
N PRO A 131 26.03 6.90 -1.87
CA PRO A 131 26.23 5.88 -2.90
C PRO A 131 27.41 4.93 -2.58
N ILE A 132 27.26 3.65 -2.88
CA ILE A 132 28.26 2.58 -2.70
C ILE A 132 28.56 1.99 -4.09
N SER A 133 29.83 1.75 -4.40
CA SER A 133 30.26 1.08 -5.65
C SER A 133 30.63 -0.38 -5.39
N GLN A 134 30.67 -1.19 -6.44
CA GLN A 134 31.06 -2.61 -6.47
C GLN A 134 30.15 -3.60 -5.73
N GLY A 135 29.55 -3.24 -4.60
CA GLY A 135 28.74 -4.15 -3.81
C GLY A 135 28.69 -3.79 -2.33
N LEU A 136 28.15 -4.69 -1.51
CA LEU A 136 28.12 -4.53 -0.06
C LEU A 136 28.18 -5.87 0.67
N SER A 137 28.67 -5.86 1.91
CA SER A 137 28.61 -7.01 2.83
C SER A 137 27.65 -6.73 3.98
N VAL A 138 26.74 -7.66 4.25
CA VAL A 138 25.77 -7.62 5.36
C VAL A 138 25.75 -8.93 6.12
N THR A 139 25.51 -8.86 7.41
CA THR A 139 25.23 -10.05 8.23
C THR A 139 23.73 -10.19 8.40
N VAL A 140 23.17 -11.32 7.94
CA VAL A 140 21.74 -11.62 8.06
C VAL A 140 21.51 -12.46 9.31
N PRO A 141 20.62 -12.05 10.24
CA PRO A 141 20.26 -12.84 11.42
C PRO A 141 19.70 -14.23 11.07
N PRO A 142 19.68 -15.18 12.02
CA PRO A 142 19.15 -16.52 11.78
C PRO A 142 17.63 -16.51 11.54
N ASN A 143 17.16 -17.30 10.58
CA ASN A 143 15.75 -17.38 10.17
C ASN A 143 15.12 -16.02 9.82
N ASP A 144 15.93 -15.07 9.37
CA ASP A 144 15.51 -13.70 9.05
C ASP A 144 15.97 -13.30 7.63
N VAL A 145 15.56 -12.11 7.22
CA VAL A 145 15.88 -11.50 5.94
C VAL A 145 16.56 -10.15 6.09
N VAL A 146 17.37 -9.80 5.09
CA VAL A 146 17.70 -8.41 4.78
C VAL A 146 17.07 -8.11 3.42
N MET A 147 16.16 -7.14 3.39
CA MET A 147 15.46 -6.72 2.17
C MET A 147 15.87 -5.30 1.81
N LEU A 148 16.41 -5.13 0.61
CA LEU A 148 17.05 -3.91 0.15
C LEU A 148 16.40 -3.41 -1.14
N ARG A 149 16.47 -2.10 -1.37
CA ARG A 149 16.31 -1.48 -2.68
C ARG A 149 17.64 -0.90 -3.14
N LEU A 150 18.07 -1.27 -4.35
CA LEU A 150 19.26 -0.75 -5.02
C LEU A 150 18.83 0.29 -6.06
N SER A 151 19.34 1.52 -5.96
CA SER A 151 18.95 2.59 -6.88
C SER A 151 20.09 3.57 -7.16
N LYS A 152 20.10 4.15 -8.37
CA LYS A 152 20.96 5.30 -8.70
C LYS A 152 20.52 6.59 -8.01
N SER A 153 19.31 6.61 -7.43
CA SER A 153 18.73 7.75 -6.71
C SER A 153 18.54 7.43 -5.24
N LYS A 154 18.86 8.40 -4.38
CA LYS A 154 18.60 8.32 -2.94
C LYS A 154 17.09 8.28 -2.62
N ASN A 155 16.28 8.91 -3.48
CA ASN A 155 14.84 8.98 -3.27
C ASN A 155 14.22 7.61 -3.50
N PHE A 156 13.31 7.23 -2.60
CA PHE A 156 12.42 6.09 -2.78
C PHE A 156 10.98 6.59 -2.88
N PRO A 157 10.53 6.94 -4.10
CA PRO A 157 9.13 7.31 -4.29
C PRO A 157 8.24 6.09 -4.07
N LEU A 158 7.32 6.19 -3.11
CA LEU A 158 6.25 5.22 -2.96
C LEU A 158 5.11 5.68 -3.87
N PRO A 159 4.52 4.78 -4.69
CA PRO A 159 3.29 5.08 -5.40
C PRO A 159 2.19 5.45 -4.39
N PRO A 160 1.09 6.08 -4.81
CA PRO A 160 0.03 6.41 -3.87
C PRO A 160 -0.52 5.17 -3.19
N ILE A 161 -0.55 5.22 -1.86
CA ILE A 161 -1.13 4.18 -1.01
C ILE A 161 -2.40 4.78 -0.45
N ILE A 162 -3.53 4.27 -0.96
CA ILE A 162 -4.84 4.91 -0.78
C ILE A 162 -5.60 4.20 0.33
N SER A 163 -6.08 4.98 1.30
CA SER A 163 -7.07 4.53 2.27
C SER A 163 -8.16 5.60 2.43
N ALA A 164 -9.30 5.24 3.01
CA ALA A 164 -10.36 6.18 3.33
C ALA A 164 -10.78 6.00 4.79
N ASP A 165 -11.19 7.09 5.45
CA ASP A 165 -11.69 7.06 6.83
C ASP A 165 -13.05 6.35 6.94
N THR A 166 -13.86 6.39 5.89
CA THR A 166 -15.13 5.67 5.78
C THR A 166 -15.48 5.36 4.32
N TYR A 167 -16.31 4.35 4.12
CA TYR A 167 -17.00 4.06 2.86
C TYR A 167 -18.51 4.34 2.94
N LEU A 168 -18.99 4.86 4.08
CA LEU A 168 -20.39 5.17 4.32
C LEU A 168 -20.53 6.58 4.89
N ILE A 169 -21.40 7.36 4.27
CA ILE A 169 -21.93 8.61 4.81
C ILE A 169 -23.41 8.37 5.11
N SER A 170 -23.76 8.46 6.39
CA SER A 170 -25.15 8.40 6.84
C SER A 170 -25.52 9.72 7.50
N LEU A 171 -26.55 10.38 6.97
CA LEU A 171 -27.06 11.65 7.50
C LEU A 171 -28.54 11.52 7.84
N ARG A 172 -28.98 12.27 8.83
CA ARG A 172 -30.39 12.35 9.20
C ARG A 172 -30.80 13.80 9.28
N SER A 173 -31.87 14.14 8.59
CA SER A 173 -32.50 15.44 8.70
C SER A 173 -33.16 15.61 10.08
N THR A 174 -33.24 16.85 10.54
CA THR A 174 -33.82 17.18 11.85
C THR A 174 -35.26 17.70 11.75
N THR A 175 -35.75 17.94 10.54
CA THR A 175 -37.08 18.49 10.27
C THR A 175 -37.58 18.08 8.88
N SER A 176 -38.89 18.01 8.69
CA SER A 176 -39.47 17.84 7.35
C SER A 176 -39.31 19.07 6.45
N LYS A 177 -38.80 20.19 6.97
CA LYS A 177 -38.54 21.41 6.19
C LYS A 177 -37.28 21.28 5.32
N PRO A 178 -37.23 21.99 4.17
CA PRO A 178 -36.03 22.04 3.35
C PRO A 178 -34.79 22.49 4.14
N GLU A 179 -33.75 21.68 4.10
CA GLU A 179 -32.46 21.94 4.72
C GLU A 179 -31.31 21.43 3.84
N LYS A 180 -30.11 21.81 4.24
CA LYS A 180 -28.87 21.38 3.60
C LYS A 180 -28.06 20.58 4.61
N LEU A 181 -27.82 19.31 4.30
CA LEU A 181 -26.99 18.42 5.11
C LEU A 181 -25.62 18.29 4.47
N THR A 182 -24.57 18.22 5.28
CA THR A 182 -23.20 18.07 4.78
C THR A 182 -22.45 17.03 5.58
N ALA A 183 -21.67 16.22 4.88
CA ALA A 183 -20.70 15.29 5.46
C ALA A 183 -19.48 15.22 4.56
N SER A 184 -18.36 14.77 5.10
CA SER A 184 -17.16 14.54 4.31
C SER A 184 -16.50 13.25 4.71
N LEU A 185 -15.87 12.61 3.74
CA LEU A 185 -14.88 11.56 3.98
C LEU A 185 -13.51 12.06 3.50
N THR A 186 -12.47 11.47 4.03
CA THR A 186 -11.08 11.77 3.71
C THR A 186 -10.47 10.57 3.00
N ILE A 187 -9.97 10.80 1.79
CA ILE A 187 -9.09 9.86 1.10
C ILE A 187 -7.65 10.22 1.47
N HIS A 188 -6.96 9.29 2.08
CA HIS A 188 -5.57 9.42 2.50
C HIS A 188 -4.62 8.93 1.41
N ASN A 189 -3.46 9.57 1.32
CA ASN A 189 -2.35 9.07 0.51
C ASN A 189 -1.12 8.92 1.42
N GLU A 190 -0.86 7.68 1.82
CA GLU A 190 0.30 7.31 2.63
C GLU A 190 1.57 7.16 1.78
N GLY A 191 1.43 7.22 0.44
CA GLY A 191 2.55 7.26 -0.50
C GLY A 191 3.33 8.59 -0.44
N THR A 192 4.47 8.61 -1.12
CA THR A 192 5.26 9.85 -1.27
C THR A 192 5.04 10.53 -2.61
N THR A 193 4.55 9.80 -3.60
CA THR A 193 4.12 10.34 -4.90
C THR A 193 2.76 11.02 -4.77
N ASP A 194 2.58 12.14 -5.48
CA ASP A 194 1.31 12.87 -5.49
C ASP A 194 0.18 12.02 -6.08
N LEU A 195 -0.99 12.09 -5.45
CA LEU A 195 -2.21 11.45 -5.93
C LEU A 195 -3.03 12.49 -6.70
N PRO A 196 -3.33 12.27 -8.00
CA PRO A 196 -4.21 13.13 -8.76
C PRO A 196 -5.58 13.29 -8.08
N LEU A 197 -6.21 14.45 -8.27
CA LEU A 197 -7.53 14.70 -7.69
C LEU A 197 -8.55 13.69 -8.22
N TRP A 198 -9.26 13.01 -7.32
CA TRP A 198 -10.36 12.13 -7.68
C TRP A 198 -11.46 12.90 -8.40
N LYS A 199 -12.20 12.22 -9.28
CA LYS A 199 -13.31 12.81 -10.04
C LYS A 199 -14.55 11.97 -9.86
N VAL A 200 -15.70 12.62 -9.70
CA VAL A 200 -17.00 11.95 -9.71
C VAL A 200 -17.21 11.31 -11.09
N HIS A 201 -17.53 10.02 -11.08
CA HIS A 201 -17.93 9.28 -12.27
C HIS A 201 -19.44 9.32 -12.44
N GLY A 202 -19.90 9.59 -13.67
CA GLY A 202 -21.32 9.56 -14.01
C GLY A 202 -22.12 10.74 -13.45
N GLN A 203 -23.46 10.62 -13.53
CA GLN A 203 -24.39 11.61 -13.01
C GLN A 203 -24.78 11.26 -11.57
N LEU A 204 -24.82 12.28 -10.72
CA LEU A 204 -25.34 12.16 -9.36
C LEU A 204 -26.85 12.46 -9.34
N PRO A 205 -27.59 11.93 -8.36
CA PRO A 205 -28.95 12.37 -8.10
C PRO A 205 -29.03 13.89 -7.90
N SER A 206 -30.12 14.51 -8.33
CA SER A 206 -30.29 15.98 -8.28
C SER A 206 -30.22 16.57 -6.87
N TRP A 207 -30.44 15.75 -5.85
CA TRP A 207 -30.37 16.12 -4.44
C TRP A 207 -28.95 16.05 -3.84
N LEU A 208 -27.97 15.46 -4.54
CA LEU A 208 -26.59 15.29 -4.09
C LEU A 208 -25.63 16.15 -4.90
N SER A 209 -24.68 16.79 -4.21
CA SER A 209 -23.52 17.43 -4.80
C SER A 209 -22.25 16.98 -4.10
N VAL A 210 -21.24 16.59 -4.88
CA VAL A 210 -19.95 16.13 -4.36
C VAL A 210 -18.85 17.07 -4.87
N LYS A 211 -18.01 17.56 -3.95
CA LYS A 211 -16.84 18.38 -4.26
C LYS A 211 -15.61 17.75 -3.64
N ILE A 212 -14.54 17.68 -4.42
CA ILE A 212 -13.28 17.03 -4.01
C ILE A 212 -12.19 18.10 -4.00
N SER A 213 -11.44 18.19 -2.89
CA SER A 213 -10.35 19.15 -2.74
C SER A 213 -9.13 18.50 -2.10
N LYS A 214 -7.93 19.00 -2.40
CA LYS A 214 -6.69 18.55 -1.76
C LYS A 214 -6.48 19.23 -0.41
N LYS A 215 -5.99 18.48 0.57
CA LYS A 215 -5.48 18.94 1.87
C LYS A 215 -4.18 18.22 2.18
N GLY A 216 -3.05 18.83 1.83
CA GLY A 216 -1.75 18.16 1.89
C GLY A 216 -1.70 16.98 0.91
N LYS A 217 -1.32 15.79 1.41
CA LYS A 217 -1.37 14.53 0.65
C LYS A 217 -2.79 13.94 0.53
N ASN A 218 -3.71 14.37 1.39
CA ASN A 218 -5.05 13.82 1.47
C ASN A 218 -6.02 14.57 0.57
N GLN A 219 -7.18 13.99 0.33
CA GLN A 219 -8.28 14.61 -0.40
C GLN A 219 -9.56 14.55 0.43
N ILE A 220 -10.27 15.66 0.53
CA ILE A 220 -11.55 15.75 1.20
C ILE A 220 -12.65 15.62 0.15
N VAL A 221 -13.54 14.66 0.35
CA VAL A 221 -14.73 14.46 -0.48
C VAL A 221 -15.92 15.02 0.30
N ALA A 222 -16.27 16.27 0.03
CA ALA A 222 -17.39 16.96 0.65
C ALA A 222 -18.69 16.63 -0.08
N ASN A 223 -19.64 16.10 0.66
CA ASN A 223 -20.98 15.73 0.22
C ASN A 223 -21.97 16.77 0.76
N GLU A 224 -22.82 17.27 -0.12
CA GLU A 224 -23.89 18.21 0.19
C GLU A 224 -25.22 17.64 -0.31
N ILE A 225 -26.17 17.46 0.60
CA ILE A 225 -27.53 17.01 0.31
C ILE A 225 -28.49 18.18 0.46
N LYS A 226 -29.37 18.36 -0.53
CA LYS A 226 -30.48 19.32 -0.48
C LYS A 226 -31.79 18.57 -0.38
N THR A 227 -32.53 18.78 0.70
CA THR A 227 -33.82 18.08 0.93
C THR A 227 -35.01 18.78 0.27
N ALA A 228 -34.81 19.97 -0.31
CA ALA A 228 -35.87 20.71 -0.99
C ALA A 228 -36.51 19.88 -2.12
N GLY A 229 -37.83 19.72 -2.07
CA GLY A 229 -38.60 18.97 -3.08
C GLY A 229 -38.61 17.45 -2.87
N LEU A 230 -37.98 16.95 -1.81
CA LEU A 230 -37.99 15.55 -1.45
C LEU A 230 -39.09 15.24 -0.43
N SER A 231 -39.64 14.03 -0.51
CA SER A 231 -40.63 13.54 0.45
C SER A 231 -39.95 12.92 1.69
N PRO A 232 -40.59 12.93 2.87
CA PRO A 232 -40.09 12.20 4.04
C PRO A 232 -39.82 10.72 3.73
N GLY A 233 -38.73 10.18 4.25
CA GLY A 233 -38.30 8.79 3.99
C GLY A 233 -36.80 8.63 3.73
N PRO A 234 -36.36 7.39 3.50
CA PRO A 234 -34.95 7.07 3.23
C PRO A 234 -34.59 7.30 1.76
N TYR A 235 -33.35 7.71 1.55
CA TYR A 235 -32.72 7.90 0.24
C TYR A 235 -31.33 7.30 0.27
N HIS A 236 -30.92 6.74 -0.86
CA HIS A 236 -29.65 6.06 -1.02
C HIS A 236 -29.10 6.31 -2.43
N THR A 237 -27.78 6.45 -2.52
CA THR A 237 -27.03 6.35 -3.77
C THR A 237 -25.61 5.89 -3.51
N ILE A 238 -25.01 5.24 -4.50
CA ILE A 238 -23.58 4.95 -4.51
C ILE A 238 -22.88 6.07 -5.28
N VAL A 239 -21.82 6.63 -4.70
CA VAL A 239 -20.93 7.54 -5.41
C VAL A 239 -19.70 6.77 -5.84
N ARG A 240 -19.42 6.82 -7.15
CA ARG A 240 -18.16 6.34 -7.72
C ARG A 240 -17.24 7.51 -7.98
N LEU A 241 -16.04 7.43 -7.45
CA LEU A 241 -14.94 8.32 -7.80
C LEU A 241 -13.92 7.53 -8.64
N ASP A 242 -13.38 8.14 -9.69
CA ASP A 242 -12.28 7.57 -10.46
C ASP A 242 -11.02 8.43 -10.28
N ASN A 243 -9.86 7.77 -10.27
CA ASN A 243 -8.56 8.42 -10.40
C ASN A 243 -7.77 7.85 -11.59
N ILE A 244 -6.67 8.53 -11.89
CA ILE A 244 -5.69 8.09 -12.88
C ILE A 244 -4.42 7.68 -12.14
N GLU A 245 -3.83 6.58 -12.55
CA GLU A 245 -2.54 6.09 -12.05
C GLU A 245 -1.48 7.16 -12.26
N PRO A 246 -0.77 7.61 -11.22
CA PRO A 246 0.19 8.71 -11.38
C PRO A 246 1.34 8.40 -12.34
N ILE A 247 1.76 7.12 -12.44
CA ILE A 247 2.93 6.68 -13.20
C ILE A 247 2.56 6.46 -14.67
N SER A 248 1.69 5.50 -14.97
CA SER A 248 1.26 5.08 -16.31
C SER A 248 0.21 5.99 -16.94
N ARG A 249 -0.41 6.89 -16.15
CA ARG A 249 -1.50 7.77 -16.58
C ARG A 249 -2.74 7.03 -17.12
N LYS A 250 -2.89 5.74 -16.79
CA LYS A 250 -4.07 4.94 -17.12
C LYS A 250 -5.12 5.03 -16.00
N PRO A 251 -6.42 4.76 -16.28
CA PRO A 251 -7.42 4.61 -15.23
C PRO A 251 -6.94 3.54 -14.24
N LEU A 252 -6.84 3.88 -12.95
CA LEU A 252 -6.25 2.97 -11.96
C LEU A 252 -7.29 2.36 -11.06
N SER A 253 -8.00 3.22 -10.33
CA SER A 253 -8.81 2.82 -9.20
C SER A 253 -10.14 3.54 -9.26
N ALA A 254 -11.17 2.80 -8.86
CA ALA A 254 -12.46 3.34 -8.53
C ALA A 254 -12.64 3.24 -7.02
N PHE A 255 -13.04 4.34 -6.39
CA PHE A 255 -13.43 4.37 -5.00
C PHE A 255 -14.95 4.51 -4.95
N TYR A 256 -15.60 3.58 -4.25
CA TYR A 256 -17.03 3.57 -4.06
C TYR A 256 -17.34 3.86 -2.61
N TYR A 257 -18.34 4.70 -2.38
CA TYR A 257 -18.90 4.90 -1.06
C TYR A 257 -20.42 5.11 -1.14
N ASP A 258 -21.10 4.70 -0.09
CA ASP A 258 -22.53 4.82 0.07
C ASP A 258 -22.88 6.19 0.67
N VAL A 259 -23.94 6.80 0.14
CA VAL A 259 -24.56 8.00 0.71
C VAL A 259 -26.00 7.69 1.03
N ASP A 260 -26.25 7.58 2.33
CA ASP A 260 -27.57 7.38 2.90
C ASP A 260 -28.03 8.66 3.58
N PHE A 261 -29.29 9.02 3.38
CA PHE A 261 -29.94 9.97 4.26
C PHE A 261 -31.42 9.70 4.48
N GLU A 262 -31.92 10.12 5.63
CA GLU A 262 -33.34 10.03 5.98
C GLU A 262 -33.92 11.43 6.24
N ILE A 263 -35.06 11.74 5.62
CA ILE A 263 -35.89 12.90 5.95
C ILE A 263 -36.93 12.51 6.98
N VAL A 264 -36.89 13.16 8.14
CA VAL A 264 -37.86 12.91 9.22
C VAL A 264 -39.26 13.36 8.82
N ASN A 265 -40.25 12.67 9.38
CA ASN A 265 -41.65 13.03 9.23
C ASN A 265 -42.10 13.76 10.49
N ASP A 266 -42.32 15.08 10.41
CA ASP A 266 -42.75 15.91 11.56
C ASP A 266 -44.10 15.50 12.18
N LYS A 267 -44.81 14.51 11.58
CA LYS A 267 -46.10 13.98 12.04
C LYS A 267 -46.00 12.71 12.91
N LYS A 268 -44.80 12.28 13.30
CA LYS A 268 -44.54 11.18 14.25
C LYS A 268 -43.39 11.55 15.18
#